data_AF-A0A2H1FEW7-F1
#
_entry.id   AF-A0A2H1FEW7-F1
#
_cell.length_a   1.000
_cell.length_b   1.000
_cell.length_c   1.000
_cell.angle_alpha   90.00
_cell.angle_beta   90.00
_cell.angle_gamma   90.00
#
_symmetry.space_group_name_H-M   'P 1'
#
loop_
_entity.id
_entity.type
_entity.pdbx_description
1 polymer ?
#
loop_
_entity_poly.entity_id
_entity_poly.type
_entity_poly.pdbx_seq_one_letter_code
_entity_poly.pdbx_strand_id
1 'polypeptide(L)'
;MENIPKLYETEQTKAQDKIIYQKYEISAIGFYWLIAELDRKTNTAFGYANLHDDFNAEWGYISIEELLDNGAQLVQDWKPCKFNEAMNMIKENKA
;
A
#
# COMPACT_ATOMS: atom_id res chain seq x y z
N MET A 1 4.77 7.48 -12.28
CA MET A 1 3.40 6.97 -12.05
C MET A 1 2.89 6.01 -13.13
N GLU A 2 3.55 5.84 -14.29
CA GLU A 2 3.02 5.02 -15.40
C GLU A 2 3.12 3.50 -15.20
N ASN A 3 3.79 3.01 -14.15
CA ASN A 3 4.10 1.59 -14.00
C ASN A 3 3.23 0.82 -13.00
N ILE A 4 2.26 1.46 -12.34
CA ILE A 4 1.35 0.77 -11.41
C ILE A 4 0.27 0.02 -12.23
N PRO A 5 0.08 -1.29 -12.04
CA PRO A 5 -1.02 -2.02 -12.68
C PRO A 5 -2.37 -1.37 -12.38
N LYS A 6 -3.32 -1.50 -13.30
CA LYS A 6 -4.73 -1.14 -13.07
C LYS A 6 -5.37 -2.18 -12.17
N LEU A 7 -6.52 -1.82 -11.61
CA LEU A 7 -7.31 -2.75 -10.80
C LEU A 7 -7.59 -4.04 -11.57
N TYR A 8 -7.44 -5.16 -10.87
CA TYR A 8 -7.62 -6.53 -11.34
C TYR A 8 -6.56 -7.05 -12.34
N GLU A 9 -5.58 -6.23 -12.76
CA GLU A 9 -4.54 -6.71 -13.71
C GLU A 9 -3.62 -7.77 -13.10
N THR A 10 -3.51 -7.85 -11.77
CA THR A 10 -2.68 -8.85 -11.09
C THR A 10 -3.51 -9.83 -10.23
N GLU A 11 -4.78 -10.06 -10.57
CA GLU A 11 -5.68 -10.93 -9.81
C GLU A 11 -5.15 -12.38 -9.67
N GLN A 12 -4.46 -12.88 -10.70
CA GLN A 12 -3.84 -14.22 -10.67
C GLN A 12 -2.53 -14.27 -9.87
N THR A 13 -2.01 -13.13 -9.42
CA THR A 13 -0.83 -13.06 -8.56
C THR A 13 -1.26 -13.18 -7.10
N LYS A 14 -0.68 -14.16 -6.39
CA LYS A 14 -0.89 -14.35 -4.96
C LYS A 14 -0.55 -13.06 -4.21
N ALA A 15 -1.33 -12.73 -3.18
CA ALA A 15 -1.16 -11.51 -2.40
C ALA A 15 0.30 -11.27 -1.95
N GLN A 16 0.97 -12.31 -1.47
CA GLN A 16 2.37 -12.24 -1.01
C GLN A 16 3.40 -11.90 -2.11
N ASP A 17 3.04 -12.16 -3.37
CA ASP A 17 3.91 -11.99 -4.54
C ASP A 17 3.56 -10.71 -5.32
N LYS A 18 2.52 -9.97 -4.92
CA LYS A 18 2.16 -8.68 -5.52
C LYS A 18 3.29 -7.67 -5.30
N ILE A 19 3.54 -6.84 -6.31
CA ILE A 19 4.48 -5.72 -6.22
C ILE A 19 3.78 -4.54 -5.57
N ILE A 20 4.39 -3.97 -4.54
CA ILE A 20 3.95 -2.76 -3.87
C ILE A 20 4.66 -1.56 -4.48
N TYR A 21 3.92 -0.74 -5.21
CA TYR A 21 4.47 0.40 -5.95
C TYR A 21 4.52 1.69 -5.13
N GLN A 22 3.65 1.83 -4.14
CA GLN A 22 3.60 3.02 -3.27
C GLN A 22 3.31 2.60 -1.84
N LYS A 23 3.84 3.38 -0.90
CA LYS A 23 3.48 3.31 0.52
C LYS A 23 2.96 4.68 0.95
N TYR A 24 1.77 4.69 1.56
CA TYR A 24 1.23 5.83 2.27
C TYR A 24 1.27 5.54 3.76
N GLU A 25 1.57 6.53 4.60
CA GLU A 25 1.64 6.32 6.04
C GLU A 25 1.25 7.56 6.84
N ILE A 26 0.83 7.32 8.08
CA ILE A 26 0.80 8.33 9.15
C ILE A 26 1.75 7.80 10.22
N SER A 27 3.03 8.15 10.12
CA SER A 27 4.10 7.53 10.91
C SER A 27 3.88 7.67 12.42
N ALA A 28 3.29 8.80 12.86
CA ALA A 28 3.00 9.10 14.26
C ALA A 28 2.06 8.09 14.95
N ILE A 29 1.21 7.39 14.18
CA ILE A 29 0.26 6.40 14.71
C ILE A 29 0.50 5.00 14.14
N GLY A 30 1.56 4.79 13.36
CA GLY A 30 1.87 3.48 12.76
C GLY A 30 0.84 2.97 11.75
N PHE A 31 0.03 3.86 11.17
CA PHE A 31 -0.88 3.58 10.07
C PHE A 31 -0.11 3.51 8.75
N TYR A 32 -0.41 2.54 7.90
CA TYR A 32 0.10 2.51 6.53
C TYR A 32 -0.82 1.77 5.55
N TRP A 33 -0.71 2.17 4.29
CA TRP A 33 -1.26 1.49 3.12
C TRP A 33 -0.14 1.17 2.12
N LEU A 34 -0.14 -0.06 1.61
CA LEU A 34 0.79 -0.57 0.59
C LEU A 34 0.03 -0.81 -0.70
N ILE A 35 0.25 0.04 -1.71
CA ILE A 35 -0.53 0.05 -2.95
C ILE A 35 0.08 -0.87 -4.00
N ALA A 36 -0.72 -1.81 -4.49
CA ALA A 36 -0.33 -2.74 -5.55
C ALA A 36 -0.91 -2.37 -6.92
N GLU A 37 -2.15 -1.86 -6.94
CA GLU A 37 -2.87 -1.52 -8.17
C GLU A 37 -3.58 -0.16 -8.02
N LEU A 38 -3.78 0.56 -9.12
CA LEU A 38 -4.39 1.89 -9.11
C LEU A 38 -5.22 2.12 -10.38
N ASP A 39 -6.52 2.36 -10.21
CA ASP A 39 -7.34 3.03 -11.21
C ASP A 39 -7.07 4.53 -11.15
N ARG A 40 -6.40 5.05 -12.18
CA ARG A 40 -6.01 6.47 -12.28
C ARG A 40 -7.17 7.37 -12.70
N LYS A 41 -8.28 6.81 -13.17
CA LYS A 41 -9.47 7.60 -13.52
C LYS A 41 -10.24 8.01 -12.29
N THR A 42 -10.34 7.12 -11.31
CA THR A 42 -11.07 7.32 -10.06
C THR A 42 -10.16 7.53 -8.86
N ASN A 43 -8.84 7.38 -9.04
CA ASN A 43 -7.82 7.32 -7.98
C ASN A 43 -8.15 6.29 -6.89
N THR A 44 -8.83 5.21 -7.28
CA THR A 44 -9.09 4.06 -6.40
C THR A 44 -7.94 3.07 -6.51
N ALA A 45 -7.33 2.78 -5.37
CA ALA A 45 -6.23 1.85 -5.25
C ALA A 45 -6.71 0.53 -4.65
N PHE A 46 -6.01 -0.56 -5.01
CA PHE A 46 -6.07 -1.82 -4.29
C PHE A 46 -4.71 -2.08 -3.62
N GLY A 47 -4.76 -2.48 -2.35
CA GLY A 47 -3.55 -2.58 -1.54
C GLY A 47 -3.80 -3.23 -0.19
N TYR A 48 -2.73 -3.31 0.60
CA TYR A 48 -2.76 -3.84 1.96
C TYR A 48 -2.79 -2.69 2.97
N ALA A 49 -3.75 -2.75 3.89
CA ALA A 49 -3.99 -1.78 4.94
C ALA A 49 -3.54 -2.34 6.29
N ASN A 50 -2.83 -1.52 7.06
CA ASN A 50 -2.60 -1.76 8.48
C ASN A 50 -2.83 -0.46 9.24
N LEU A 51 -3.83 -0.48 10.11
CA LEU A 51 -4.30 0.69 10.85
C LEU A 51 -3.75 0.69 12.28
N HIS A 52 -2.48 0.29 12.44
CA HIS A 52 -1.85 0.00 13.74
C HIS A 52 -2.42 -1.22 14.46
N ASP A 53 -3.00 -2.15 13.70
CA ASP A 53 -3.54 -3.39 14.21
C ASP A 53 -3.18 -4.55 13.27
N ASP A 54 -2.10 -5.26 13.63
CA ASP A 54 -1.58 -6.36 12.83
C ASP A 54 -2.58 -7.52 12.71
N PHE A 55 -3.53 -7.67 13.64
CA PHE A 55 -4.54 -8.73 13.60
C PHE A 55 -5.65 -8.45 12.59
N ASN A 56 -5.97 -7.18 12.38
CA ASN A 56 -7.03 -6.73 11.47
C ASN A 56 -6.49 -6.17 10.14
N ALA A 57 -5.19 -6.28 9.90
CA ALA A 57 -4.57 -5.80 8.68
C ALA A 57 -4.96 -6.68 7.48
N GLU A 58 -5.43 -6.04 6.39
CA GLU A 58 -6.14 -6.72 5.32
C GLU A 58 -5.85 -6.13 3.92
N TRP A 59 -6.25 -6.86 2.89
CA TRP A 59 -6.24 -6.35 1.51
C TRP A 59 -7.60 -5.73 1.18
N GLY A 60 -7.59 -4.52 0.63
CA GLY A 60 -8.82 -3.80 0.33
C GLY A 60 -8.63 -2.71 -0.71
N TYR A 61 -9.71 -1.94 -0.90
CA TYR A 61 -9.75 -0.79 -1.79
C TYR A 61 -9.79 0.49 -1.00
N ILE A 62 -9.14 1.53 -1.50
CA ILE A 62 -9.15 2.85 -0.89
C ILE A 62 -9.03 3.93 -1.96
N SER A 63 -9.61 5.10 -1.73
CA SER A 63 -9.32 6.29 -2.54
C SER A 63 -7.99 6.91 -2.09
N ILE A 64 -7.14 7.30 -3.04
CA ILE A 64 -5.91 8.04 -2.73
C ILE A 64 -6.25 9.38 -2.07
N GLU A 65 -7.33 10.04 -2.50
CA GLU A 65 -7.83 11.27 -1.87
C GLU A 65 -8.19 11.04 -0.41
N GLU A 66 -8.90 9.95 -0.08
CA GLU A 66 -9.26 9.64 1.31
C GLU A 66 -8.02 9.44 2.20
N LEU A 67 -6.96 8.82 1.69
CA LEU A 67 -5.68 8.71 2.40
C LEU A 67 -5.09 10.10 2.70
N LEU A 68 -5.04 10.97 1.70
CA LEU A 68 -4.47 12.30 1.82
C LEU A 68 -5.30 13.20 2.74
N ASP A 69 -6.63 13.16 2.63
CA ASP A 69 -7.57 13.94 3.45
C ASP A 69 -7.50 13.55 4.94
N ASN A 70 -7.19 12.28 5.24
CA ASN A 70 -6.95 11.79 6.59
C ASN A 70 -5.50 11.98 7.07
N GLY A 71 -4.66 12.66 6.28
CA GLY A 71 -3.30 13.06 6.67
C GLY A 71 -2.22 12.02 6.39
N ALA A 72 -2.52 10.95 5.65
CA ALA A 72 -1.49 10.02 5.19
C ALA A 72 -0.60 10.67 4.14
N GLN A 73 0.69 10.37 4.19
CA GLN A 73 1.70 10.93 3.30
C GLN A 73 2.33 9.83 2.44
N LEU A 74 2.59 10.15 1.17
CA LEU A 74 3.35 9.28 0.28
C LEU A 74 4.82 9.23 0.70
N VAL A 75 5.34 8.03 0.95
CA VAL A 75 6.77 7.80 1.20
C VAL A 75 7.54 7.98 -0.09
N GLN A 76 8.28 9.09 -0.22
CA GLN A 76 8.94 9.50 -1.47
C GLN A 76 10.02 8.53 -1.95
N ASP A 77 10.79 7.95 -1.02
CA ASP A 77 11.90 7.04 -1.34
C ASP A 77 11.48 5.56 -1.48
N TRP A 78 10.17 5.30 -1.56
CA TRP A 78 9.64 3.96 -1.74
C TRP A 78 10.03 3.41 -3.12
N LYS A 79 10.68 2.24 -3.14
CA LYS A 79 11.02 1.51 -4.37
C LYS A 79 10.08 0.32 -4.52
N PRO A 80 9.54 0.06 -5.73
CA PRO A 80 8.70 -1.10 -5.96
C PRO A 80 9.39 -2.40 -5.55
N CYS A 81 8.74 -3.17 -4.68
CA CYS A 81 9.23 -4.43 -4.14
C CYS A 81 8.07 -5.41 -3.93
N LYS A 82 8.36 -6.69 -3.69
CA LYS A 82 7.30 -7.65 -3.37
C LYS A 82 6.68 -7.36 -2.01
N PHE A 83 5.42 -7.72 -1.82
CA PHE A 83 4.72 -7.52 -0.54
C PHE A 83 5.47 -8.13 0.64
N ASN A 84 6.02 -9.34 0.50
CA ASN A 84 6.81 -9.95 1.58
C ASN A 84 8.07 -9.13 1.94
N GLU A 85 8.76 -8.54 0.96
CA GLU A 85 9.92 -7.67 1.16
C GLU A 85 9.49 -6.38 1.86
N ALA A 86 8.39 -5.76 1.40
CA ALA A 86 7.80 -4.59 2.04
C ALA A 86 7.50 -4.84 3.53
N MET A 87 6.91 -5.98 3.86
CA MET A 87 6.60 -6.36 5.23
C MET A 87 7.85 -6.59 6.09
N ASN A 88 8.92 -7.12 5.52
CA ASN A 88 10.20 -7.27 6.23
C ASN A 88 10.82 -5.90 6.54
N MET A 89 10.86 -5.00 5.55
CA MET A 89 11.38 -3.63 5.75
C MET A 89 10.60 -2.88 6.84
N ILE A 90 9.27 -3.04 6.89
CA ILE A 90 8.43 -2.39 7.92
C ILE A 90 8.73 -2.95 9.31
N LYS A 91 8.93 -4.27 9.44
CA LYS A 91 9.28 -4.90 10.72
C LYS A 91 10.66 -4.45 11.22
N GLU A 92 11.64 -4.38 10.34
CA GLU A 92 13.01 -3.93 10.68
C GLU A 92 13.04 -2.47 11.14
N ASN A 93 12.21 -1.60 10.55
CA ASN A 93 12.11 -0.19 10.95
C ASN A 93 11.33 0.02 12.27
N LYS A 94 10.64 -0.99 12.79
CA LYS A 94 9.96 -0.97 14.11
C LYS A 94 10.87 -1.46 15.25
N ALA A 95 12.03 -2.05 14.94
CA ALA A 95 12.99 -2.59 15.91
C ALA A 95 14.03 -1.55 16.32
#